data_AF-A0A3P8XTS5-F1
#
_entry.id   AF-A0A3P8XTS5-F1
#
_cell.length_a   1.000
_cell.length_b   1.000
_cell.length_c   1.000
_cell.angle_alpha   90.00
_cell.angle_beta   90.00
_cell.angle_gamma   90.00
#
_symmetry.space_group_name_H-M   'P 1'
#
loop_
_entity.id
_entity.type
_entity.pdbx_description
1 polymer ?
#
loop_
_entity_poly.entity_id
_entity_poly.type
_entity_poly.pdbx_seq_one_letter_code
_entity_poly.pdbx_strand_id
1 'polypeptide(L)'
;MGEKESEAADREENRMVPLHAPFYRLPEEIQQMDRSETVCQYCGVSYLILHEFQLLQERLAQVERDLQNQRGSAQREKVQRELLERGRQEWEMALRKELQRVAQEKQRALKEELKTTTEERERFLREELERSATEKVKNQRQELERRSEERERDLREQLEKRCEESCRLLKEGYEKRSEEGVRILNNELQQANARLAEQREHLRHLEESLKSVGLKQDLTEGLLKKEQEGSQQLRGMCAGQQQALRETLSLFYYSRRELREIQGFLYQLTGAWKDCRSQLLERSSETFSVLRGELNSVCAELQRVSMEKDSVEQQLTAQSRQTEELVYQQTRAQVEQRDALHRMSQELRVKEEGWLSCRRRCNSLQSQLLTWQRREEEVTRKYSGAEKDVAFLQTELEHARQESSILSRDRCVCVRFYSCMFCLRYCVCVQLHLIPP
;
A
#
# COMPACT_ATOMS: atom_id res chain seq x y z
N MET A 1 27.09 -37.92 -38.30
CA MET A 1 28.32 -38.72 -38.56
C MET A 1 28.45 -38.95 -40.07
N GLY A 2 28.46 -37.91 -40.90
CA GLY A 2 28.47 -38.10 -42.35
C GLY A 2 28.75 -36.86 -43.21
N GLU A 3 29.30 -35.79 -42.63
CA GLU A 3 29.67 -34.57 -43.38
C GLU A 3 31.14 -34.17 -43.14
N LYS A 4 31.90 -34.97 -42.38
CA LYS A 4 33.31 -34.68 -42.07
C LYS A 4 34.32 -35.35 -43.01
N GLU A 5 33.86 -36.14 -43.97
CA GLU A 5 34.75 -36.93 -44.85
C GLU A 5 34.91 -36.35 -46.27
N SER A 6 34.06 -35.40 -46.72
CA SER A 6 34.25 -34.77 -48.05
C SER A 6 35.11 -33.51 -48.03
N GLU A 7 35.31 -32.86 -46.88
CA GLU A 7 36.22 -31.70 -46.76
C GLU A 7 37.71 -32.07 -46.67
N ALA A 8 38.01 -33.37 -46.59
CA ALA A 8 39.39 -33.88 -46.49
C ALA A 8 40.03 -34.13 -47.87
N ALA A 9 39.25 -34.35 -48.93
CA ALA A 9 39.75 -34.70 -50.25
C ALA A 9 40.17 -33.47 -51.10
N ASP A 10 39.61 -32.29 -50.84
CA ASP A 10 39.95 -31.05 -51.57
C ASP A 10 41.08 -30.24 -50.92
N ARG A 11 41.70 -30.74 -49.83
CA ARG A 11 42.81 -30.06 -49.15
C ARG A 11 44.20 -30.45 -49.65
N GLU A 12 44.31 -31.45 -50.52
CA GLU A 12 45.62 -32.01 -50.90
C GLU A 12 46.20 -31.44 -52.22
N GLU A 13 45.44 -30.61 -52.95
CA GLU A 13 45.88 -29.99 -54.21
C GLU A 13 46.17 -28.48 -54.12
N ASN A 14 46.44 -27.97 -52.91
CA ASN A 14 46.98 -26.61 -52.76
C ASN A 14 48.11 -26.58 -51.73
N ARG A 15 49.13 -27.45 -51.93
CA ARG A 15 50.45 -27.22 -51.34
C ARG A 15 51.05 -25.99 -51.99
N MET A 16 50.74 -24.83 -51.40
CA MET A 16 51.44 -23.59 -51.64
C MET A 16 52.93 -23.86 -51.44
N VAL A 17 53.69 -23.85 -52.54
CA VAL A 17 55.15 -23.92 -52.52
C VAL A 17 55.63 -22.91 -51.48
N PRO A 18 56.52 -23.28 -50.54
CA PRO A 18 57.09 -22.31 -49.62
C PRO A 18 57.78 -21.23 -50.45
N LEU A 19 57.14 -20.06 -50.56
CA LEU A 19 57.79 -18.87 -51.11
C LEU A 19 59.00 -18.64 -50.21
N HIS A 20 60.18 -18.90 -50.76
CA HIS A 20 61.44 -18.75 -50.05
C HIS A 20 61.52 -17.29 -49.59
N ALA A 21 61.31 -17.05 -48.29
CA ALA A 21 61.53 -15.74 -47.72
C ALA A 21 63.02 -15.42 -47.89
N PRO A 22 63.39 -14.31 -48.54
CA PRO A 22 64.78 -13.91 -48.60
C PRO A 22 65.27 -13.68 -47.17
N PHE A 23 66.35 -14.38 -46.78
CA PHE A 23 66.88 -14.41 -45.41
C PHE A 23 67.43 -13.05 -44.92
N TYR A 24 67.52 -12.06 -45.81
CA TYR A 24 68.00 -10.71 -45.52
C TYR A 24 66.98 -9.67 -45.99
N ARG A 25 66.64 -8.74 -45.09
CA ARG A 25 65.90 -7.54 -45.48
C ARG A 25 66.71 -6.76 -46.51
N LEU A 26 66.04 -6.20 -47.51
CA LEU A 26 66.69 -5.28 -48.44
C LEU A 26 67.33 -4.11 -47.67
N PRO A 27 68.50 -3.62 -48.08
CA PRO A 27 69.12 -2.40 -47.51
C PRO A 27 68.16 -1.21 -47.51
N GLU A 28 68.26 -0.35 -46.51
CA GLU A 28 67.35 0.79 -46.28
C GLU A 28 67.34 1.76 -47.47
N GLU A 29 68.46 1.86 -48.19
CA GLU A 29 68.63 2.72 -49.37
C GLU A 29 67.73 2.29 -50.53
N ILE A 30 67.53 0.98 -50.72
CA ILE A 30 66.70 0.45 -51.81
C ILE A 30 65.22 0.48 -51.43
N GLN A 31 64.90 0.27 -50.15
CA GLN A 31 63.52 0.37 -49.65
C GLN A 31 62.97 1.80 -49.71
N GLN A 32 63.85 2.80 -49.63
CA GLN A 32 63.49 4.22 -49.66
C GLN A 32 63.55 4.84 -51.06
N MET A 33 63.86 4.06 -52.10
CA MET A 33 63.86 4.55 -53.49
C MET A 33 62.47 5.01 -53.92
N ASP A 34 62.45 6.13 -54.66
CA ASP A 34 61.20 6.68 -55.19
C ASP A 34 60.61 5.70 -56.23
N ARG A 35 59.27 5.56 -56.25
CA ARG A 35 58.58 4.55 -57.08
C ARG A 35 58.94 4.63 -58.56
N SER A 36 59.24 5.83 -59.06
CA SER A 36 59.67 6.06 -60.44
C SER A 36 61.00 5.40 -60.81
N GLU A 37 61.86 5.12 -59.84
CA GLU A 37 63.18 4.51 -60.04
C GLU A 37 63.13 2.98 -59.91
N THR A 38 62.16 2.49 -59.15
CA THR A 38 61.96 1.05 -58.94
C THR A 38 61.21 0.37 -60.10
N VAL A 39 60.69 1.13 -61.06
CA VAL A 39 59.86 0.60 -62.16
C VAL A 39 60.67 0.39 -63.43
N CYS A 40 60.58 -0.81 -64.02
CA CYS A 40 61.21 -1.11 -65.30
C CYS A 40 60.63 -0.26 -66.43
N GLN A 41 61.49 0.42 -67.19
CA GLN A 41 61.08 1.32 -68.28
C GLN A 41 60.49 0.59 -69.51
N TYR A 42 60.74 -0.72 -69.64
CA TYR A 42 60.24 -1.52 -70.77
C TYR A 42 58.89 -2.22 -70.51
N CYS A 43 58.65 -2.70 -69.28
CA CYS A 43 57.43 -3.45 -68.95
C CYS A 43 56.57 -2.80 -67.84
N GLY A 44 57.02 -1.72 -67.20
CA GLY A 44 56.25 -1.00 -66.17
C GLY A 44 56.12 -1.72 -64.82
N VAL A 45 56.76 -2.88 -64.68
CA VAL A 45 56.74 -3.72 -63.48
C VAL A 45 57.83 -3.23 -62.52
N SER A 46 57.49 -2.98 -61.25
CA SER A 46 58.48 -2.61 -60.23
C SER A 46 59.38 -3.78 -59.85
N TYR A 47 60.70 -3.53 -59.81
CA TYR A 47 61.72 -4.44 -59.32
C TYR A 47 61.51 -4.83 -57.85
N LEU A 48 60.65 -4.11 -57.11
CA LEU A 48 60.28 -4.39 -55.72
C LEU A 48 58.89 -5.01 -55.55
N ILE A 49 58.23 -5.46 -56.63
CA ILE A 49 56.86 -6.01 -56.55
C ILE A 49 56.74 -7.15 -55.53
N LEU A 50 57.74 -8.01 -55.40
CA LEU A 50 57.72 -9.08 -54.40
C LEU A 50 57.76 -8.53 -52.96
N HIS A 51 58.52 -7.47 -52.70
CA HIS A 51 58.57 -6.81 -51.40
C HIS A 51 57.27 -6.04 -51.10
N GLU A 52 56.70 -5.35 -52.08
CA GLU A 52 55.39 -4.69 -51.94
C GLU A 52 54.26 -5.69 -51.69
N PHE A 53 54.30 -6.85 -52.36
CA PHE A 53 53.34 -7.93 -52.15
C PHE A 53 53.48 -8.54 -50.74
N GLN A 54 54.71 -8.75 -50.27
CA GLN A 54 54.99 -9.19 -48.89
C GLN A 54 54.47 -8.17 -47.86
N LEU A 55 54.70 -6.86 -48.07
CA LEU A 55 54.22 -5.81 -47.17
C LEU A 55 52.68 -5.74 -47.16
N LEU A 56 52.04 -5.93 -48.31
CA LEU A 56 50.57 -6.00 -48.40
C LEU A 56 50.02 -7.26 -47.72
N GLN A 57 50.69 -8.40 -47.85
CA GLN A 57 50.33 -9.63 -47.13
C GLN A 57 50.47 -9.44 -45.61
N GLU A 58 51.55 -8.81 -45.14
CA GLU A 58 51.74 -8.50 -43.72
C GLU A 58 50.67 -7.53 -43.20
N ARG A 59 50.30 -6.52 -43.98
CA ARG A 59 49.20 -5.59 -43.64
C ARG A 59 47.85 -6.28 -43.63
N LEU A 60 47.56 -7.15 -44.59
CA LEU A 60 46.34 -7.97 -44.61
C LEU A 60 46.28 -8.88 -43.38
N ALA A 61 47.37 -9.60 -43.08
CA ALA A 61 47.46 -10.43 -41.89
C ALA A 61 47.28 -9.62 -40.61
N GLN A 62 47.77 -8.38 -40.55
CA GLN A 62 47.55 -7.49 -39.42
C GLN A 62 46.09 -7.07 -39.29
N VAL A 63 45.45 -6.63 -40.38
CA VAL A 63 44.03 -6.24 -40.38
C VAL A 63 43.12 -7.42 -40.06
N GLU A 64 43.44 -8.62 -40.54
CA GLU A 64 42.72 -9.86 -40.22
C GLU A 64 42.83 -10.20 -38.72
N ARG A 65 44.02 -10.07 -38.13
CA ARG A 65 44.21 -10.22 -36.68
C ARG A 65 43.41 -9.18 -35.89
N ASP A 66 43.43 -7.92 -36.32
CA ASP A 66 42.70 -6.84 -35.65
C ASP A 66 41.17 -7.06 -35.73
N LEU A 67 40.65 -7.51 -36.88
CA LEU A 67 39.25 -7.88 -37.04
C LEU A 67 38.85 -9.08 -36.16
N GLN A 68 39.70 -10.10 -36.06
CA GLN A 68 39.46 -11.23 -35.16
C GLN A 68 39.48 -10.81 -33.70
N ASN A 69 40.40 -9.93 -33.31
CA ASN A 69 40.46 -9.36 -31.96
C ASN A 69 39.21 -8.55 -31.63
N GLN A 70 38.74 -7.71 -32.56
CA GLN A 70 37.51 -6.92 -32.40
C GLN A 70 36.25 -7.80 -32.34
N ARG A 71 36.17 -8.86 -33.15
CA ARG A 71 35.06 -9.83 -33.06
C ARG A 71 35.06 -10.54 -31.71
N GLY A 72 36.24 -10.98 -31.25
CA GLY A 72 36.39 -11.60 -29.94
C GLY A 72 36.06 -10.65 -28.78
N SER A 73 36.44 -9.37 -28.87
CA SER A 73 36.09 -8.37 -27.86
C SER A 73 34.59 -8.08 -27.84
N ALA A 74 33.96 -7.93 -29.00
CA ALA A 74 32.52 -7.73 -29.12
C ALA A 74 31.72 -8.92 -28.54
N GLN A 75 32.20 -10.16 -28.76
CA GLN A 75 31.60 -11.35 -28.18
C GLN A 75 31.74 -11.39 -26.65
N ARG A 76 32.93 -11.08 -26.11
CA ARG A 76 33.14 -10.99 -24.65
C ARG A 76 32.26 -9.92 -24.02
N GLU A 77 32.19 -8.75 -24.64
CA GLU A 77 31.34 -7.65 -24.19
C GLU A 77 29.85 -8.03 -24.23
N LYS A 78 29.40 -8.72 -25.30
CA LYS A 78 28.03 -9.22 -25.40
C LYS A 78 27.69 -10.18 -24.25
N VAL A 79 28.55 -11.17 -23.99
CA VAL A 79 28.36 -12.11 -22.87
C VAL A 79 28.34 -11.38 -21.53
N GLN A 80 29.21 -10.39 -21.35
CA GLN A 80 29.26 -9.60 -20.12
C GLN A 80 28.00 -8.75 -19.92
N ARG A 81 27.44 -8.17 -21.00
CA ARG A 81 26.15 -7.46 -20.96
C ARG A 81 25.00 -8.39 -20.59
N GLU A 82 24.94 -9.58 -21.20
CA GLU A 82 23.91 -10.58 -20.90
C GLU A 82 23.97 -11.06 -19.43
N LEU A 83 25.17 -11.24 -18.87
CA LEU A 83 25.35 -11.57 -17.45
C LEU A 83 24.87 -10.45 -16.52
N LEU A 84 25.17 -9.19 -16.86
CA LEU A 84 24.70 -8.04 -16.08
C LEU A 84 23.18 -7.88 -16.16
N GLU A 85 22.57 -8.12 -17.33
CA GLU A 85 21.12 -8.12 -17.50
C GLU A 85 20.44 -9.23 -16.70
N ARG A 86 21.02 -10.43 -16.70
CA ARG A 86 20.55 -11.53 -15.83
C ARG A 86 20.66 -11.16 -14.36
N GLY A 87 21.80 -10.63 -13.92
CA GLY A 87 22.01 -10.17 -12.55
C GLY A 87 21.00 -9.10 -12.14
N ARG A 88 20.70 -8.13 -13.03
CA ARG A 88 19.66 -7.12 -12.81
C ARG A 88 18.28 -7.75 -12.66
N GLN A 89 17.89 -8.67 -13.56
CA GLN A 89 16.59 -9.33 -13.51
C GLN A 89 16.41 -10.17 -12.25
N GLU A 90 17.45 -10.91 -11.83
CA GLU A 90 17.47 -11.66 -10.58
C GLU A 90 17.31 -10.74 -9.37
N TRP A 91 18.01 -9.60 -9.36
CA TRP A 91 17.89 -8.59 -8.31
C TRP A 91 16.48 -7.98 -8.26
N GLU A 92 15.91 -7.64 -9.42
CA GLU A 92 14.54 -7.11 -9.51
C GLU A 92 13.50 -8.13 -9.03
N MET A 93 13.67 -9.40 -9.37
CA MET A 93 12.80 -10.49 -8.88
C MET A 93 12.94 -10.69 -7.37
N ALA A 94 14.16 -10.69 -6.84
CA ALA A 94 14.42 -10.80 -5.40
C ALA A 94 13.81 -9.63 -4.63
N LEU A 95 14.00 -8.40 -5.14
CA LEU A 95 13.43 -7.19 -4.55
C LEU A 95 11.90 -7.22 -4.55
N ARG A 96 11.27 -7.65 -5.65
CA ARG A 96 9.81 -7.81 -5.73
C ARG A 96 9.28 -8.83 -4.72
N LYS A 97 9.95 -9.98 -4.58
CA LYS A 97 9.58 -11.00 -3.59
C LYS A 97 9.70 -10.46 -2.16
N GLU A 98 10.77 -9.72 -1.87
CA GLU A 98 10.98 -9.15 -0.54
C GLU A 98 9.96 -8.06 -0.22
N LEU A 99 9.66 -7.17 -1.18
CA LEU A 99 8.60 -6.18 -1.05
C LEU A 99 7.24 -6.84 -0.82
N GLN A 100 6.94 -7.93 -1.54
CA GLN A 100 5.71 -8.69 -1.36
C GLN A 100 5.65 -9.35 0.04
N ARG A 101 6.76 -9.91 0.51
CA ARG A 101 6.88 -10.51 1.85
C ARG A 101 6.63 -9.46 2.93
N VAL A 102 7.32 -8.32 2.86
CA VAL A 102 7.15 -7.20 3.80
C VAL A 102 5.73 -6.66 3.76
N ALA A 103 5.11 -6.54 2.58
CA ALA A 103 3.72 -6.10 2.47
C ALA A 103 2.76 -7.10 3.13
N GLN A 104 2.96 -8.40 2.94
CA GLN A 104 2.15 -9.44 3.58
C GLN A 104 2.35 -9.47 5.10
N GLU A 105 3.57 -9.33 5.59
CA GLU A 105 3.89 -9.26 7.02
C GLU A 105 3.23 -8.03 7.65
N LYS A 106 3.35 -6.85 7.04
CA LYS A 106 2.66 -5.64 7.49
C LYS A 106 1.13 -5.80 7.47
N GLN A 107 0.58 -6.43 6.44
CA GLN A 107 -0.85 -6.69 6.37
C GLN A 107 -1.31 -7.66 7.47
N ARG A 108 -0.51 -8.69 7.80
CA ARG A 108 -0.81 -9.62 8.89
C ARG A 108 -0.74 -8.93 10.25
N ALA A 109 0.33 -8.15 10.49
CA ALA A 109 0.49 -7.36 11.71
C ALA A 109 -0.68 -6.40 11.92
N LEU A 110 -1.05 -5.61 10.90
CA LEU A 110 -2.21 -4.71 10.98
C LEU A 110 -3.53 -5.47 11.23
N LYS A 111 -3.71 -6.67 10.68
CA LYS A 111 -4.90 -7.50 10.95
C LYS A 111 -4.91 -8.01 12.39
N GLU A 112 -3.76 -8.39 12.94
CA GLU A 112 -3.64 -8.85 14.33
C GLU A 112 -3.83 -7.69 15.32
N GLU A 113 -3.26 -6.52 15.05
CA GLU A 113 -3.50 -5.29 15.81
C GLU A 113 -4.97 -4.89 15.78
N LEU A 114 -5.61 -4.95 14.60
CA LEU A 114 -7.03 -4.66 14.50
C LEU A 114 -7.87 -5.67 15.29
N LYS A 115 -7.55 -6.96 15.20
CA LYS A 115 -8.25 -8.01 15.96
C LYS A 115 -8.11 -7.81 17.46
N THR A 116 -6.88 -7.63 17.95
CA THR A 116 -6.60 -7.43 19.38
C THR A 116 -7.30 -6.18 19.91
N THR A 117 -7.21 -5.05 19.20
CA THR A 117 -7.93 -3.83 19.59
C THR A 117 -9.45 -3.97 19.55
N THR A 118 -10.01 -4.74 18.61
CA THR A 118 -11.45 -5.05 18.61
C THR A 118 -11.85 -5.96 19.77
N GLU A 119 -11.06 -7.00 20.07
CA GLU A 119 -11.31 -7.93 21.18
C GLU A 119 -11.20 -7.22 22.54
N GLU A 120 -10.24 -6.30 22.69
CA GLU A 120 -10.09 -5.46 23.89
C GLU A 120 -11.29 -4.52 24.06
N ARG A 121 -11.73 -3.85 22.98
CA ARG A 121 -12.92 -3.00 23.01
C ARG A 121 -14.19 -3.80 23.34
N GLU A 122 -14.36 -4.97 22.75
CA GLU A 122 -15.49 -5.85 23.07
C GLU A 122 -15.46 -6.32 24.53
N ARG A 123 -14.27 -6.71 25.02
CA ARG A 123 -14.10 -7.12 26.42
C ARG A 123 -14.47 -5.97 27.36
N PHE A 124 -13.98 -4.77 27.08
CA PHE A 124 -14.30 -3.58 27.87
C PHE A 124 -15.81 -3.31 27.90
N LEU A 125 -16.49 -3.35 26.75
CA LEU A 125 -17.94 -3.16 26.67
C LEU A 125 -18.71 -4.25 27.42
N ARG A 126 -18.28 -5.51 27.32
CA ARG A 126 -18.89 -6.63 28.07
C ARG A 126 -18.75 -6.42 29.58
N GLU A 127 -17.55 -6.08 30.06
CA GLU A 127 -17.32 -5.80 31.48
C GLU A 127 -18.14 -4.60 31.97
N GLU A 128 -18.28 -3.54 31.17
CA GLU A 128 -19.09 -2.37 31.53
C GLU A 128 -20.58 -2.69 31.60
N LEU A 129 -21.08 -3.49 30.65
CA LEU A 129 -22.46 -4.01 30.67
C LEU A 129 -22.71 -4.92 31.87
N GLU A 130 -21.77 -5.81 32.20
CA GLU A 130 -21.85 -6.68 33.38
C GLU A 130 -21.82 -5.87 34.68
N ARG A 131 -20.96 -4.86 34.79
CA ARG A 131 -20.95 -3.92 35.93
C ARG A 131 -22.30 -3.19 36.04
N SER A 132 -22.82 -2.66 34.93
CA SER A 132 -24.13 -1.99 34.93
C SER A 132 -25.27 -2.93 35.34
N ALA A 133 -25.26 -4.17 34.85
CA ALA A 133 -26.26 -5.18 35.17
C ALA A 133 -26.19 -5.61 36.64
N THR A 134 -24.99 -5.88 37.16
CA THR A 134 -24.77 -6.24 38.57
C THR A 134 -25.17 -5.11 39.51
N GLU A 135 -24.83 -3.86 39.20
CA GLU A 135 -25.26 -2.68 39.97
C GLU A 135 -26.80 -2.55 39.97
N LYS A 136 -27.45 -2.72 38.80
CA LYS A 136 -28.93 -2.70 38.69
C LYS A 136 -29.57 -3.80 39.52
N VAL A 137 -29.06 -5.03 39.45
CA VAL A 137 -29.57 -6.17 40.24
C VAL A 137 -29.38 -5.92 41.74
N LYS A 138 -28.21 -5.40 42.15
CA LYS A 138 -27.93 -5.04 43.55
C LYS A 138 -28.89 -3.98 44.05
N ASN A 139 -29.11 -2.91 43.27
CA ASN A 139 -30.04 -1.83 43.62
C ASN A 139 -31.48 -2.35 43.69
N GLN A 140 -31.91 -3.18 42.74
CA GLN A 140 -33.24 -3.80 42.76
C GLN A 140 -33.42 -4.71 43.98
N ARG A 141 -32.40 -5.50 44.34
CA ARG A 141 -32.43 -6.35 45.54
C ARG A 141 -32.58 -5.51 46.81
N GLN A 142 -31.79 -4.44 46.95
CA GLN A 142 -31.88 -3.53 48.10
C GLN A 142 -33.24 -2.84 48.18
N GLU A 143 -33.81 -2.44 47.05
CA GLU A 143 -35.15 -1.85 47.00
C GLU A 143 -36.23 -2.85 47.42
N LEU A 144 -36.14 -4.10 46.94
CA LEU A 144 -37.07 -5.16 47.34
C LEU A 144 -36.96 -5.48 48.83
N GLU A 145 -35.74 -5.50 49.37
CA GLU A 145 -35.46 -5.71 50.79
C GLU A 145 -36.07 -4.58 51.63
N ARG A 146 -35.83 -3.32 51.29
CA ARG A 146 -36.46 -2.16 51.94
C ARG A 146 -37.98 -2.25 51.95
N ARG A 147 -38.58 -2.57 50.80
CA ARG A 147 -40.04 -2.76 50.70
C ARG A 147 -40.55 -3.95 51.51
N SER A 148 -39.73 -4.99 51.68
CA SER A 148 -40.10 -6.13 52.52
C SER A 148 -40.04 -5.77 54.00
N GLU A 149 -39.02 -5.04 54.44
CA GLU A 149 -38.87 -4.56 55.81
C GLU A 149 -39.95 -3.54 56.18
N GLU A 150 -40.29 -2.62 55.28
CA GLU A 150 -41.41 -1.67 55.48
C GLU A 150 -42.73 -2.41 55.66
N ARG A 151 -43.04 -3.38 54.79
CA ARG A 151 -44.24 -4.20 54.93
C ARG A 151 -44.25 -4.99 56.23
N GLU A 152 -43.10 -5.51 56.66
CA GLU A 152 -43.00 -6.21 57.94
C GLU A 152 -43.23 -5.27 59.12
N ARG A 153 -42.68 -4.05 59.09
CA ARG A 153 -42.92 -3.01 60.09
C ARG A 153 -44.41 -2.65 60.16
N ASP A 154 -45.05 -2.42 59.01
CA ASP A 154 -46.48 -2.09 58.94
C ASP A 154 -47.34 -3.22 59.52
N LEU A 155 -47.03 -4.48 59.21
CA LEU A 155 -47.73 -5.64 59.75
C LEU A 155 -47.54 -5.77 61.26
N ARG A 156 -46.32 -5.55 61.77
CA ARG A 156 -46.04 -5.55 63.21
C ARG A 156 -46.84 -4.46 63.93
N GLU A 157 -46.88 -3.25 63.40
CA GLU A 157 -47.65 -2.14 63.97
C GLU A 157 -49.16 -2.42 63.95
N GLN A 158 -49.68 -3.02 62.87
CA GLN A 158 -51.09 -3.44 62.79
C GLN A 158 -51.43 -4.53 63.82
N LEU A 159 -50.54 -5.50 64.01
CA LEU A 159 -50.71 -6.55 65.01
C LEU A 159 -50.68 -5.98 66.43
N GLU A 160 -49.76 -5.05 66.71
CA GLU A 160 -49.66 -4.36 67.99
C GLU A 160 -50.94 -3.58 68.30
N LYS A 161 -51.43 -2.76 67.35
CA LYS A 161 -52.71 -2.05 67.49
C LYS A 161 -53.88 -3.00 67.77
N ARG A 162 -53.96 -4.12 67.05
CA ARG A 162 -55.00 -5.15 67.29
C ARG A 162 -54.86 -5.80 68.67
N CYS A 163 -53.65 -6.07 69.13
CA CYS A 163 -53.39 -6.60 70.46
C CYS A 163 -53.79 -5.59 71.54
N GLU A 164 -53.42 -4.32 71.39
CA GLU A 164 -53.82 -3.24 72.29
C GLU A 164 -55.33 -3.08 72.38
N GLU A 165 -56.02 -3.05 71.23
CA GLU A 165 -57.49 -3.01 71.15
C GLU A 165 -58.12 -4.22 71.85
N SER A 166 -57.61 -5.43 71.59
CA SER A 166 -58.10 -6.65 72.24
C SER A 166 -57.89 -6.62 73.76
N CYS A 167 -56.72 -6.18 74.22
CA CYS A 167 -56.43 -6.00 75.64
C CYS A 167 -57.34 -4.95 76.28
N ARG A 168 -57.64 -3.85 75.58
CA ARG A 168 -58.56 -2.80 76.05
C ARG A 168 -59.97 -3.35 76.23
N LEU A 169 -60.50 -4.04 75.21
CA LEU A 169 -61.82 -4.66 75.26
C LEU A 169 -61.93 -5.73 76.37
N LEU A 170 -60.87 -6.53 76.56
CA LEU A 170 -60.82 -7.49 77.67
C LEU A 170 -60.87 -6.79 79.02
N LYS A 171 -60.08 -5.74 79.24
CA LYS A 171 -60.09 -4.95 80.48
C LYS A 171 -61.47 -4.35 80.76
N GLU A 172 -62.06 -3.67 79.78
CA GLU A 172 -63.41 -3.10 79.88
C GLU A 172 -64.46 -4.20 80.20
N GLY A 173 -64.32 -5.39 79.60
CA GLY A 173 -65.18 -6.54 79.89
C GLY A 173 -65.00 -7.11 81.30
N TYR A 174 -63.77 -7.16 81.81
CA TYR A 174 -63.49 -7.55 83.19
C TYR A 174 -64.03 -6.53 84.20
N GLU A 175 -63.84 -5.24 83.95
CA GLU A 175 -64.35 -4.15 84.78
C GLU A 175 -65.88 -4.20 84.86
N LYS A 176 -66.58 -4.32 83.72
CA LYS A 176 -68.05 -4.44 83.69
C LYS A 176 -68.54 -5.65 84.49
N ARG A 177 -67.92 -6.82 84.33
CA ARG A 177 -68.27 -8.02 85.12
C ARG A 177 -67.98 -7.85 86.61
N SER A 178 -66.89 -7.16 86.96
CA SER A 178 -66.55 -6.84 88.34
C SER A 178 -67.58 -5.88 88.95
N GLU A 179 -67.94 -4.81 88.24
CA GLU A 179 -68.99 -3.86 88.65
C GLU A 179 -70.35 -4.53 88.79
N GLU A 180 -70.73 -5.38 87.83
CA GLU A 180 -71.95 -6.19 87.90
C GLU A 180 -71.92 -7.15 89.09
N GLY A 181 -70.79 -7.84 89.32
CA GLY A 181 -70.59 -8.69 90.48
C GLY A 181 -70.72 -7.94 91.80
N VAL A 182 -70.14 -6.74 91.90
CA VAL A 182 -70.29 -5.84 93.06
C VAL A 182 -71.75 -5.38 93.20
N ARG A 183 -72.44 -5.01 92.13
CA ARG A 183 -73.86 -4.64 92.16
C ARG A 183 -74.74 -5.80 92.63
N ILE A 184 -74.50 -7.01 92.14
CA ILE A 184 -75.22 -8.22 92.56
C ILE A 184 -74.98 -8.48 94.05
N LEU A 185 -73.72 -8.50 94.50
CA LEU A 185 -73.38 -8.69 95.91
C LEU A 185 -74.00 -7.62 96.80
N ASN A 186 -74.04 -6.37 96.35
CA ASN A 186 -74.65 -5.27 97.11
C ASN A 186 -76.18 -5.42 97.19
N ASN A 187 -76.83 -5.85 96.10
CA ASN A 187 -78.25 -6.17 96.10
C ASN A 187 -78.57 -7.38 97.00
N GLU A 188 -77.76 -8.44 96.96
CA GLU A 188 -77.88 -9.60 97.83
C GLU A 188 -77.68 -9.22 99.30
N LEU A 189 -76.71 -8.34 99.60
CA LEU A 189 -76.49 -7.81 100.94
C LEU A 189 -77.68 -6.96 101.41
N GLN A 190 -78.24 -6.12 100.54
CA GLN A 190 -79.46 -5.35 100.82
C GLN A 190 -80.64 -6.29 101.10
N GLN A 191 -80.82 -7.34 100.30
CA GLN A 191 -81.86 -8.34 100.51
C GLN A 191 -81.63 -9.13 101.81
N ALA A 192 -80.39 -9.49 102.15
CA ALA A 192 -80.06 -10.16 103.40
C ALA A 192 -80.33 -9.25 104.62
N ASN A 193 -80.02 -7.97 104.51
CA ASN A 193 -80.35 -6.97 105.53
C ASN A 193 -81.88 -6.76 105.66
N ALA A 194 -82.61 -6.76 104.55
CA ALA A 194 -84.07 -6.73 104.55
C ALA A 194 -84.65 -8.00 105.20
N ARG A 195 -84.14 -9.19 104.86
CA ARG A 195 -84.51 -10.46 105.50
C ARG A 195 -84.16 -10.50 106.97
N LEU A 196 -83.05 -9.90 107.40
CA LEU A 196 -82.71 -9.75 108.81
C LEU A 196 -83.67 -8.79 109.53
N ALA A 197 -84.12 -7.73 108.87
CA ALA A 197 -85.16 -6.84 109.40
C ALA A 197 -86.51 -7.55 109.49
N GLU A 198 -86.91 -8.29 108.45
CA GLU A 198 -88.10 -9.15 108.44
C GLU A 198 -87.98 -10.25 109.50
N GLN A 199 -86.83 -10.87 109.72
CA GLN A 199 -86.63 -11.86 110.79
C GLN A 199 -86.71 -11.23 112.19
N ARG A 200 -86.29 -9.97 112.35
CA ARG A 200 -86.50 -9.21 113.60
C ARG A 200 -87.98 -8.87 113.81
N GLU A 201 -88.71 -8.58 112.74
CA GLU A 201 -90.18 -8.41 112.78
C GLU A 201 -90.90 -9.74 112.98
N HIS A 202 -90.46 -10.83 112.36
CA HIS A 202 -90.98 -12.18 112.54
C HIS A 202 -90.65 -12.72 113.93
N LEU A 203 -89.53 -12.37 114.57
CA LEU A 203 -89.31 -12.69 115.98
C LEU A 203 -90.30 -11.95 116.89
N ARG A 204 -90.64 -10.68 116.60
CA ARG A 204 -91.73 -9.96 117.26
C ARG A 204 -93.11 -10.57 116.97
N HIS A 205 -93.34 -11.02 115.74
CA HIS A 205 -94.61 -11.58 115.27
C HIS A 205 -94.80 -13.05 115.69
N LEU A 206 -93.73 -13.83 115.89
CA LEU A 206 -93.74 -15.22 116.39
C LEU A 206 -93.92 -15.28 117.92
N GLU A 207 -93.56 -14.22 118.66
CA GLU A 207 -94.00 -14.05 120.06
C GLU A 207 -95.52 -13.82 120.15
N GLU A 208 -96.12 -13.19 119.14
CA GLU A 208 -97.57 -12.86 119.11
C GLU A 208 -98.44 -13.90 118.38
N SER A 209 -97.86 -14.73 117.50
CA SER A 209 -98.57 -15.70 116.65
C SER A 209 -98.51 -17.16 117.13
N LEU A 210 -98.00 -17.39 118.34
CA LEU A 210 -98.16 -18.66 119.06
C LEU A 210 -99.53 -18.73 119.79
N LYS A 211 -100.59 -18.20 119.14
CA LYS A 211 -101.97 -18.21 119.65
C LYS A 211 -103.08 -18.60 118.67
N SER A 212 -102.84 -18.76 117.37
CA SER A 212 -103.86 -19.39 116.49
C SER A 212 -103.39 -19.59 115.04
N VAL A 213 -103.34 -20.84 114.59
CA VAL A 213 -103.15 -21.24 113.19
C VAL A 213 -104.42 -21.88 112.65
N GLY A 214 -104.76 -21.58 111.39
CA GLY A 214 -105.76 -22.31 110.62
C GLY A 214 -105.84 -21.89 109.15
N LEU A 215 -105.02 -22.54 108.32
CA LEU A 215 -105.01 -22.54 106.84
C LEU A 215 -106.33 -23.17 106.27
N LYS A 216 -106.75 -23.14 104.99
CA LYS A 216 -106.15 -23.23 103.63
C LYS A 216 -107.25 -22.86 102.59
N GLN A 217 -106.91 -22.64 101.32
CA GLN A 217 -107.28 -23.57 100.21
C GLN A 217 -106.91 -23.04 98.82
N ASP A 218 -105.88 -23.67 98.25
CA ASP A 218 -105.52 -23.67 96.84
C ASP A 218 -106.37 -24.71 96.09
N LEU A 219 -107.14 -24.29 95.08
CA LEU A 219 -107.68 -25.21 94.06
C LEU A 219 -108.04 -24.57 92.70
N THR A 220 -107.58 -23.35 92.40
CA THR A 220 -107.88 -22.65 91.14
C THR A 220 -106.66 -22.35 90.26
N GLU A 221 -105.43 -22.66 90.71
CA GLU A 221 -104.19 -22.40 89.95
C GLU A 221 -103.82 -23.47 88.91
N GLY A 222 -104.45 -24.65 88.94
CA GLY A 222 -104.03 -25.80 88.11
C GLY A 222 -104.49 -25.75 86.64
N LEU A 223 -105.62 -25.09 86.35
CA LEU A 223 -106.22 -25.08 85.01
C LEU A 223 -105.81 -23.87 84.16
N LEU A 224 -105.32 -22.78 84.78
CA LEU A 224 -104.74 -21.63 84.07
C LEU A 224 -103.32 -21.94 83.53
N LYS A 225 -102.56 -22.82 84.20
CA LYS A 225 -101.18 -23.17 83.82
C LYS A 225 -101.09 -23.92 82.47
N LYS A 226 -101.99 -24.86 82.19
CA LYS A 226 -101.96 -25.64 80.94
C LYS A 226 -102.33 -24.84 79.68
N GLU A 227 -103.21 -23.86 79.81
CA GLU A 227 -103.60 -22.97 78.71
C GLU A 227 -102.52 -21.88 78.47
N GLN A 228 -101.88 -21.41 79.54
CA GLN A 228 -100.68 -20.56 79.46
C GLN A 228 -99.48 -21.26 78.82
N GLU A 229 -99.24 -22.55 79.11
CA GLU A 229 -98.14 -23.34 78.53
C GLU A 229 -98.27 -23.48 77.01
N GLY A 230 -99.47 -23.79 76.50
CA GLY A 230 -99.71 -23.86 75.04
C GLY A 230 -99.55 -22.51 74.32
N SER A 231 -99.99 -21.42 74.96
CA SER A 231 -99.81 -20.06 74.44
C SER A 231 -98.36 -19.56 74.50
N GLN A 232 -97.55 -20.06 75.44
CA GLN A 232 -96.10 -19.80 75.49
C GLN A 232 -95.34 -20.58 74.41
N GLN A 233 -95.75 -21.82 74.12
CA GLN A 233 -95.08 -22.65 73.12
C GLN A 233 -95.23 -22.09 71.70
N LEU A 234 -96.42 -21.63 71.32
CA LEU A 234 -96.64 -20.96 70.03
C LEU A 234 -95.92 -19.61 69.94
N ARG A 235 -95.88 -18.82 71.03
CA ARG A 235 -95.08 -17.59 71.09
C ARG A 235 -93.58 -17.86 70.95
N GLY A 236 -93.07 -18.97 71.52
CA GLY A 236 -91.69 -19.41 71.36
C GLY A 236 -91.35 -19.78 69.91
N MET A 237 -92.24 -20.49 69.21
CA MET A 237 -92.04 -20.83 67.79
C MET A 237 -92.07 -19.58 66.89
N CYS A 238 -93.01 -18.66 67.11
CA CYS A 238 -93.05 -17.40 66.36
C CYS A 238 -91.82 -16.53 66.65
N ALA A 239 -91.34 -16.47 67.90
CA ALA A 239 -90.11 -15.77 68.25
C ALA A 239 -88.86 -16.41 67.61
N GLY A 240 -88.79 -17.74 67.55
CA GLY A 240 -87.73 -18.47 66.87
C GLY A 240 -87.71 -18.23 65.36
N GLN A 241 -88.87 -18.23 64.71
CA GLN A 241 -88.99 -17.90 63.28
C GLN A 241 -88.62 -16.43 62.99
N GLN A 242 -89.04 -15.49 63.84
CA GLN A 242 -88.63 -14.08 63.72
C GLN A 242 -87.12 -13.89 63.91
N GLN A 243 -86.51 -14.62 64.85
CA GLN A 243 -85.07 -14.57 65.09
C GLN A 243 -84.28 -15.14 63.90
N ALA A 244 -84.69 -16.30 63.37
CA ALA A 244 -84.05 -16.91 62.20
C ALA A 244 -84.14 -16.01 60.95
N LEU A 245 -85.28 -15.33 60.74
CA LEU A 245 -85.43 -14.36 59.65
C LEU A 245 -84.54 -13.12 59.84
N ARG A 246 -84.37 -12.63 61.08
CA ARG A 246 -83.44 -11.52 61.38
C ARG A 246 -81.99 -11.90 61.12
N GLU A 247 -81.57 -13.10 61.53
CA GLU A 247 -80.23 -13.62 61.29
C GLU A 247 -79.98 -13.78 59.78
N THR A 248 -80.93 -14.36 59.06
CA THR A 248 -80.86 -14.50 57.60
C THR A 248 -80.77 -13.14 56.90
N LEU A 249 -81.56 -12.14 57.33
CA LEU A 249 -81.45 -10.78 56.81
C LEU A 249 -80.08 -10.15 57.11
N SER A 250 -79.52 -10.35 58.31
CA SER A 250 -78.20 -9.85 58.67
C SER A 250 -77.09 -10.44 57.78
N LEU A 251 -77.18 -11.73 57.45
CA LEU A 251 -76.28 -12.39 56.52
C LEU A 251 -76.39 -11.80 55.12
N PHE A 252 -77.62 -11.58 54.60
CA PHE A 252 -77.80 -10.92 53.31
C PHE A 252 -77.25 -9.48 53.28
N TYR A 253 -77.39 -8.72 54.37
CA TYR A 253 -76.79 -7.39 54.47
C TYR A 253 -75.26 -7.44 54.48
N TYR A 254 -74.67 -8.41 55.18
CA TYR A 254 -73.23 -8.64 55.21
C TYR A 254 -72.70 -9.03 53.83
N SER A 255 -73.30 -10.03 53.17
CA SER A 255 -72.91 -10.43 51.82
C SER A 255 -73.08 -9.30 50.79
N ARG A 256 -74.13 -8.49 50.90
CA ARG A 256 -74.32 -7.30 50.04
C ARG A 256 -73.21 -6.26 50.26
N ARG A 257 -72.71 -6.12 51.49
CA ARG A 257 -71.59 -5.22 51.80
C ARG A 257 -70.28 -5.75 51.19
N GLU A 258 -69.95 -7.02 51.41
CA GLU A 258 -68.76 -7.65 50.82
C GLU A 258 -68.77 -7.55 49.29
N LEU A 259 -69.91 -7.81 48.65
CA LEU A 259 -70.04 -7.66 47.19
C LEU A 259 -69.80 -6.23 46.71
N ARG A 260 -70.21 -5.20 47.47
CA ARG A 260 -69.87 -3.80 47.14
C ARG A 260 -68.38 -3.51 47.32
N GLU A 261 -67.76 -4.07 48.35
CA GLU A 261 -66.32 -3.93 48.58
C GLU A 261 -65.53 -4.56 47.43
N ILE A 262 -65.89 -5.80 47.03
CA ILE A 262 -65.31 -6.48 45.85
C ILE A 262 -65.52 -5.66 44.58
N GLN A 263 -66.73 -5.13 44.35
CA GLN A 263 -67.00 -4.27 43.20
C GLN A 263 -66.12 -3.01 43.22
N GLY A 264 -65.92 -2.39 44.39
CA GLY A 264 -65.00 -1.28 44.58
C GLY A 264 -63.56 -1.63 44.24
N PHE A 265 -63.05 -2.76 44.72
CA PHE A 265 -61.72 -3.27 44.37
C PHE A 265 -61.57 -3.52 42.87
N LEU A 266 -62.58 -4.10 42.21
CA LEU A 266 -62.55 -4.33 40.76
C LEU A 266 -62.50 -3.01 39.98
N TYR A 267 -63.23 -1.98 40.42
CA TYR A 267 -63.14 -0.65 39.80
C TYR A 267 -61.75 -0.03 39.97
N GLN A 268 -61.15 -0.14 41.16
CA GLN A 268 -59.79 0.35 41.41
C GLN A 268 -58.74 -0.38 40.56
N LEU A 269 -58.81 -1.71 40.50
CA LEU A 269 -57.92 -2.52 39.66
C LEU A 269 -58.08 -2.18 38.17
N THR A 270 -59.32 -1.97 37.72
CA THR A 270 -59.60 -1.57 36.34
C THR A 270 -59.05 -0.18 36.03
N GLY A 271 -59.13 0.76 36.98
CA GLY A 271 -58.52 2.09 36.89
C GLY A 271 -57.00 2.01 36.81
N ALA A 272 -56.36 1.34 37.78
CA ALA A 272 -54.92 1.16 37.82
C ALA A 272 -54.38 0.46 36.55
N TRP A 273 -55.12 -0.52 36.00
CA TRP A 273 -54.77 -1.15 34.72
C TRP A 273 -54.81 -0.17 33.55
N LYS A 274 -55.85 0.67 33.45
CA LYS A 274 -55.95 1.70 32.41
C LYS A 274 -54.83 2.73 32.50
N ASP A 275 -54.47 3.13 33.71
CA ASP A 275 -53.39 4.09 33.95
C ASP A 275 -52.03 3.49 33.59
N CYS A 276 -51.75 2.27 34.06
CA CYS A 276 -50.53 1.53 33.72
C CYS A 276 -50.40 1.32 32.20
N ARG A 277 -51.49 0.93 31.54
CA ARG A 277 -51.53 0.78 30.08
C ARG A 277 -51.24 2.10 29.37
N SER A 278 -51.84 3.21 29.81
CA SER A 278 -51.62 4.53 29.21
C SER A 278 -50.17 4.99 29.37
N GLN A 279 -49.60 4.82 30.56
CA GLN A 279 -48.19 5.14 30.83
C GLN A 279 -47.22 4.28 30.02
N LEU A 280 -47.52 2.99 29.85
CA LEU A 280 -46.72 2.09 29.01
C LEU A 280 -46.76 2.54 27.55
N LEU A 281 -47.94 2.87 27.03
CA LEU A 281 -48.11 3.35 25.66
C LEU A 281 -47.39 4.68 25.43
N GLU A 282 -47.50 5.62 26.36
CA GLU A 282 -46.82 6.92 26.30
C GLU A 282 -45.31 6.75 26.29
N ARG A 283 -44.75 6.00 27.26
CA ARG A 283 -43.32 5.68 27.29
C ARG A 283 -42.85 4.97 26.04
N SER A 284 -43.64 4.04 25.51
CA SER A 284 -43.30 3.35 24.26
C SER A 284 -43.28 4.34 23.09
N SER A 285 -44.26 5.25 23.00
CA SER A 285 -44.30 6.28 21.96
C SER A 285 -43.12 7.25 22.06
N GLU A 286 -42.76 7.68 23.26
CA GLU A 286 -41.61 8.55 23.52
C GLU A 286 -40.30 7.90 23.09
N THR A 287 -40.07 6.66 23.53
CA THR A 287 -38.87 5.90 23.15
C THR A 287 -38.78 5.68 21.64
N PHE A 288 -39.89 5.33 20.97
CA PHE A 288 -39.92 5.24 19.51
C PHE A 288 -39.68 6.58 18.81
N SER A 289 -40.13 7.70 19.39
CA SER A 289 -39.88 9.04 18.85
C SER A 289 -38.40 9.41 18.92
N VAL A 290 -37.76 9.16 20.08
CA VAL A 290 -36.32 9.38 20.28
C VAL A 290 -35.50 8.53 19.31
N LEU A 291 -35.76 7.22 19.25
CA LEU A 291 -35.05 6.31 18.34
C LEU A 291 -35.23 6.71 16.87
N ARG A 292 -36.42 7.19 16.49
CA ARG A 292 -36.67 7.70 15.14
C ARG A 292 -35.88 8.97 14.86
N GLY A 293 -35.77 9.87 15.84
CA GLY A 293 -34.94 11.07 15.74
C GLY A 293 -33.45 10.73 15.56
N GLU A 294 -32.94 9.81 16.38
CA GLU A 294 -31.57 9.29 16.28
C GLU A 294 -31.32 8.65 14.91
N LEU A 295 -32.22 7.77 14.44
CA LEU A 295 -32.11 7.14 13.13
C LEU A 295 -32.07 8.18 12.00
N ASN A 296 -32.92 9.19 12.05
CA ASN A 296 -32.93 10.27 11.05
C ASN A 296 -31.63 11.08 11.09
N SER A 297 -31.08 11.36 12.28
CA SER A 297 -29.81 12.08 12.43
C SER A 297 -28.64 11.28 11.83
N VAL A 298 -28.58 9.98 12.08
CA VAL A 298 -27.57 9.07 11.51
C VAL A 298 -27.72 8.99 10.00
N CYS A 299 -28.94 8.90 9.48
CA CYS A 299 -29.19 8.93 8.04
C CYS A 299 -28.68 10.23 7.39
N ALA A 300 -28.91 11.38 8.03
CA ALA A 300 -28.43 12.68 7.54
C ALA A 300 -26.89 12.79 7.60
N GLU A 301 -26.26 12.24 8.65
CA GLU A 301 -24.79 12.12 8.74
C GLU A 301 -24.22 11.23 7.65
N LEU A 302 -24.81 10.07 7.42
CA LEU A 302 -24.38 9.15 6.37
C LEU A 302 -24.48 9.78 4.98
N GLN A 303 -25.55 10.54 4.72
CA GLN A 303 -25.69 11.30 3.48
C GLN A 303 -24.61 12.37 3.32
N ARG A 304 -24.29 13.12 4.38
CA ARG A 304 -23.20 14.11 4.35
C ARG A 304 -21.85 13.46 4.06
N VAL A 305 -21.52 12.39 4.77
CA VAL A 305 -20.28 11.63 4.56
C VAL A 305 -20.22 11.06 3.14
N SER A 306 -21.35 10.60 2.59
CA SER A 306 -21.41 10.15 1.19
C SER A 306 -21.10 11.28 0.22
N MET A 307 -21.66 12.47 0.42
CA MET A 307 -21.37 13.63 -0.44
C MET A 307 -19.91 14.08 -0.33
N GLU A 308 -19.34 14.07 0.87
CA GLU A 308 -17.92 14.38 1.10
C GLU A 308 -17.02 13.35 0.41
N LYS A 309 -17.32 12.05 0.54
CA LYS A 309 -16.63 10.96 -0.17
C LYS A 309 -16.66 11.21 -1.69
N ASP A 310 -17.84 11.47 -2.25
CA ASP A 310 -17.99 11.69 -3.69
C ASP A 310 -17.20 12.94 -4.16
N SER A 311 -17.17 14.00 -3.33
CA SER A 311 -16.36 15.20 -3.60
C SER A 311 -14.86 14.89 -3.62
N VAL A 312 -14.37 14.11 -2.64
CA VAL A 312 -12.96 13.70 -2.58
C VAL A 312 -12.60 12.78 -3.76
N GLU A 313 -13.48 11.85 -4.14
CA GLU A 313 -13.28 11.00 -5.32
C GLU A 313 -13.19 11.83 -6.61
N GLN A 314 -14.02 12.87 -6.76
CA GLN A 314 -13.93 13.79 -7.89
C GLN A 314 -12.61 14.59 -7.90
N GLN A 315 -12.15 15.05 -6.73
CA GLN A 315 -10.86 15.73 -6.62
C GLN A 315 -9.68 14.80 -6.97
N LEU A 316 -9.70 13.56 -6.48
CA LEU A 316 -8.66 12.58 -6.75
C LEU A 316 -8.60 12.22 -8.24
N THR A 317 -9.75 12.02 -8.88
CA THR A 317 -9.81 11.74 -10.33
C THR A 317 -9.34 12.93 -11.16
N ALA A 318 -9.65 14.17 -10.76
CA ALA A 318 -9.13 15.37 -11.41
C ALA A 318 -7.61 15.48 -11.26
N GLN A 319 -7.06 15.23 -10.06
CA GLN A 319 -5.62 15.23 -9.83
C GLN A 319 -4.91 14.13 -10.63
N SER A 320 -5.46 12.91 -10.68
CA SER A 320 -4.89 11.81 -11.49
C SER A 320 -4.77 12.24 -12.95
N ARG A 321 -5.84 12.79 -13.53
CA ARG A 321 -5.82 13.29 -14.91
C ARG A 321 -4.77 14.38 -15.12
N GLN A 322 -4.63 15.32 -14.20
CA GLN A 322 -3.59 16.35 -14.28
C GLN A 322 -2.18 15.75 -14.26
N THR A 323 -1.94 14.77 -13.38
CA THR A 323 -0.64 14.09 -13.33
C THR A 323 -0.34 13.29 -14.60
N GLU A 324 -1.34 12.60 -15.15
CA GLU A 324 -1.23 11.86 -16.41
C GLU A 324 -0.90 12.81 -17.58
N GLU A 325 -1.56 13.97 -17.65
CA GLU A 325 -1.30 15.01 -18.65
C GLU A 325 0.13 15.55 -18.55
N LEU A 326 0.60 15.85 -17.33
CA LEU A 326 1.97 16.32 -17.09
C LEU A 326 3.01 15.27 -17.48
N VAL A 327 2.78 14.01 -17.12
CA VAL A 327 3.66 12.89 -17.49
C VAL A 327 3.67 12.70 -19.00
N TYR A 328 2.52 12.80 -19.67
CA TYR A 328 2.43 12.72 -21.12
C TYR A 328 3.23 13.84 -21.79
N GLN A 329 3.06 15.09 -21.34
CA GLN A 329 3.80 16.24 -21.86
C GLN A 329 5.32 16.09 -21.64
N GLN A 330 5.74 15.67 -20.45
CA GLN A 330 7.15 15.46 -20.13
C GLN A 330 7.76 14.35 -20.99
N THR A 331 7.05 13.23 -21.16
CA THR A 331 7.51 12.11 -21.98
C THR A 331 7.65 12.53 -23.44
N ARG A 332 6.68 13.27 -23.97
CA ARG A 332 6.74 13.81 -25.33
C ARG A 332 7.95 14.72 -25.52
N ALA A 333 8.17 15.66 -24.61
CA ALA A 333 9.31 16.57 -24.66
C ALA A 333 10.65 15.81 -24.58
N GLN A 334 10.74 14.77 -23.75
CA GLN A 334 11.94 13.92 -23.68
C GLN A 334 12.22 13.19 -25.00
N VAL A 335 11.19 12.66 -25.67
CA VAL A 335 11.34 12.01 -26.97
C VAL A 335 11.82 13.03 -28.02
N GLU A 336 11.18 14.20 -28.08
CA GLU A 336 11.57 15.26 -29.02
C GLU A 336 13.03 15.73 -28.80
N GLN A 337 13.45 15.88 -27.53
CA GLN A 337 14.84 16.19 -27.17
C GLN A 337 15.80 15.07 -27.59
N ARG A 338 15.45 13.81 -27.33
CA ARG A 338 16.28 12.65 -27.69
C ARG A 338 16.47 12.55 -29.20
N ASP A 339 15.41 12.78 -29.97
CA ASP A 339 15.44 12.75 -31.42
C ASP A 339 16.25 13.92 -31.99
N ALA A 340 16.14 15.11 -31.40
CA ALA A 340 16.99 16.25 -31.76
C ALA A 340 18.47 15.98 -31.51
N LEU A 341 18.83 15.39 -30.36
CA LEU A 341 20.21 14.99 -30.04
C LEU A 341 20.73 13.94 -31.01
N HIS A 342 19.91 12.96 -31.39
CA HIS A 342 20.28 11.97 -32.41
C HIS A 342 20.58 12.63 -33.76
N ARG A 343 19.72 13.56 -34.21
CA ARG A 343 19.93 14.32 -35.46
C ARG A 343 21.24 15.11 -35.43
N MET A 344 21.49 15.88 -34.38
CA MET A 344 22.74 16.65 -34.23
C MET A 344 23.97 15.75 -34.18
N SER A 345 23.89 14.62 -33.49
CA SER A 345 24.98 13.64 -33.44
C SER A 345 25.28 13.05 -34.81
N GLN A 346 24.26 12.76 -35.62
CA GLN A 346 24.43 12.29 -36.99
C GLN A 346 25.05 13.36 -37.89
N GLU A 347 24.57 14.60 -37.81
CA GLU A 347 25.13 15.72 -38.58
C GLU A 347 26.61 15.95 -38.23
N LEU A 348 26.97 15.91 -36.94
CA LEU A 348 28.35 16.00 -36.49
C LEU A 348 29.21 14.90 -37.10
N ARG A 349 28.76 13.64 -37.07
CA ARG A 349 29.49 12.53 -37.70
C ARG A 349 29.72 12.75 -39.19
N VAL A 350 28.70 13.18 -39.93
CA VAL A 350 28.83 13.47 -41.38
C VAL A 350 29.83 14.60 -41.61
N LYS A 351 29.81 15.66 -40.79
CA LYS A 351 30.76 16.77 -40.89
C LYS A 351 32.19 16.33 -40.55
N GLU A 352 32.37 15.49 -39.53
CA GLU A 352 33.67 14.90 -39.15
C GLU A 352 34.24 14.05 -40.28
N GLU A 353 33.43 13.15 -40.87
CA GLU A 353 33.83 12.34 -42.03
C GLU A 353 34.23 13.21 -43.22
N GLY A 354 33.44 14.26 -43.51
CA GLY A 354 33.75 15.24 -44.55
C GLY A 354 35.06 15.98 -44.29
N TRP A 355 35.30 16.43 -43.06
CA TRP A 355 36.54 17.07 -42.65
C TRP A 355 37.74 16.12 -42.78
N LEU A 356 37.62 14.88 -42.32
CA LEU A 356 38.66 13.85 -42.45
C LEU A 356 38.99 13.54 -43.91
N SER A 357 37.97 13.52 -44.79
CA SER A 357 38.17 13.35 -46.23
C SER A 357 38.92 14.55 -46.84
N CYS A 358 38.51 15.77 -46.49
CA CYS A 358 39.20 16.98 -46.91
C CYS A 358 40.67 17.01 -46.44
N ARG A 359 40.92 16.66 -45.17
CA ARG A 359 42.25 16.55 -44.58
C ARG A 359 43.12 15.54 -45.35
N ARG A 360 42.57 14.36 -45.66
CA ARG A 360 43.27 13.35 -46.48
C ARG A 360 43.63 13.90 -47.86
N ARG A 361 42.73 14.63 -48.50
CA ARG A 361 42.98 15.25 -49.81
C ARG A 361 44.06 16.33 -49.74
N CYS A 362 44.03 17.18 -48.71
CA CYS A 362 45.08 18.17 -48.46
C CYS A 362 46.45 17.51 -48.27
N ASN A 363 46.53 16.46 -47.44
CA ASN A 363 47.78 15.71 -47.25
C ASN A 363 48.28 15.10 -48.57
N SER A 364 47.38 14.56 -49.39
CA SER A 364 47.73 14.01 -50.71
C SER A 364 48.28 15.09 -51.65
N LEU A 365 47.63 16.26 -51.72
CA LEU A 365 48.11 17.38 -52.53
C LEU A 365 49.45 17.91 -52.02
N GLN A 366 49.63 17.98 -50.71
CA GLN A 366 50.89 18.39 -50.09
C GLN A 366 52.02 17.42 -50.45
N SER A 367 51.79 16.11 -50.39
CA SER A 367 52.76 15.11 -50.86
C SER A 367 53.08 15.26 -52.36
N GLN A 368 52.07 15.55 -53.19
CA GLN A 368 52.29 15.80 -54.62
C GLN A 368 53.11 17.07 -54.86
N LEU A 369 52.86 18.15 -54.13
CA LEU A 369 53.66 19.37 -54.25
C LEU A 369 55.12 19.12 -53.89
N LEU A 370 55.37 18.34 -52.83
CA LEU A 370 56.74 17.96 -52.45
C LEU A 370 57.42 17.13 -53.53
N THR A 371 56.71 16.22 -54.21
CA THR A 371 57.31 15.45 -55.31
C THR A 371 57.55 16.31 -56.56
N TRP A 372 56.65 17.24 -56.88
CA TRP A 372 56.88 18.23 -57.94
C TRP A 372 58.09 19.11 -57.65
N GLN A 373 58.23 19.59 -56.42
CA GLN A 373 59.36 20.40 -55.99
C GLN A 373 60.69 19.64 -56.11
N ARG A 374 60.75 18.36 -55.70
CA ARG A 374 61.95 17.52 -55.92
C ARG A 374 62.30 17.37 -57.40
N ARG A 375 61.30 17.14 -58.26
CA ARG A 375 61.53 17.02 -59.71
C ARG A 375 62.05 18.32 -60.31
N GLU A 376 61.52 19.46 -59.88
CA GLU A 376 62.00 20.77 -60.29
C GLU A 376 63.45 21.00 -59.83
N GLU A 377 63.78 20.65 -58.59
CA GLU A 377 65.16 20.69 -58.08
C GLU A 377 66.11 19.75 -58.85
N GLU A 378 65.67 18.55 -59.23
CA GLU A 378 66.48 17.64 -60.05
C GLU A 378 66.69 18.17 -61.47
N VAL A 379 65.66 18.73 -62.10
CA VAL A 379 65.76 19.34 -63.43
C VAL A 379 66.66 20.56 -63.40
N THR A 380 66.54 21.43 -62.38
CA THR A 380 67.43 22.59 -62.21
C THR A 380 68.87 22.16 -61.94
N ARG A 381 69.11 21.12 -61.15
CA ARG A 381 70.46 20.52 -61.00
C ARG A 381 71.00 20.02 -62.35
N LYS A 382 70.21 19.25 -63.11
CA LYS A 382 70.60 18.75 -64.45
C LYS A 382 70.89 19.89 -65.42
N TYR A 383 70.04 20.92 -65.44
CA TYR A 383 70.23 22.11 -66.26
C TYR A 383 71.52 22.85 -65.91
N SER A 384 71.78 23.09 -64.61
CA SER A 384 73.03 23.71 -64.15
C SER A 384 74.28 22.88 -64.47
N GLY A 385 74.15 21.54 -64.50
CA GLY A 385 75.21 20.64 -64.95
C GLY A 385 75.47 20.78 -66.45
N ALA A 386 74.41 20.74 -67.26
CA ALA A 386 74.50 20.93 -68.71
C ALA A 386 75.04 22.34 -69.08
N GLU A 387 74.67 23.38 -68.35
CA GLU A 387 75.25 24.73 -68.52
C GLU A 387 76.76 24.73 -68.29
N LYS A 388 77.23 24.05 -67.24
CA LYS A 388 78.68 23.90 -66.96
C LYS A 388 79.38 23.10 -68.05
N ASP A 389 78.78 22.01 -68.53
CA ASP A 389 79.34 21.20 -69.61
C ASP A 389 79.41 21.99 -70.92
N VAL A 390 78.38 22.77 -71.25
CA VAL A 390 78.39 23.67 -72.42
C VAL A 390 79.49 24.73 -72.28
N ALA A 391 79.63 25.34 -71.11
CA ALA A 391 80.71 26.30 -70.85
C ALA A 391 82.10 25.65 -71.01
N PHE A 392 82.29 24.43 -70.51
CA PHE A 392 83.52 23.66 -70.69
C PHE A 392 83.80 23.36 -72.17
N LEU A 393 82.79 22.86 -72.90
CA LEU A 393 82.91 22.59 -74.34
C LEU A 393 83.18 23.85 -75.15
N GLN A 394 82.64 25.01 -74.75
CA GLN A 394 82.97 26.29 -75.37
C GLN A 394 84.45 26.65 -75.17
N THR A 395 84.99 26.47 -73.96
CA THR A 395 86.42 26.70 -73.71
C THR A 395 87.32 25.73 -74.48
N GLU A 396 86.95 24.44 -74.56
CA GLU A 396 87.66 23.43 -75.37
C GLU A 396 87.60 23.77 -76.87
N LEU A 397 86.45 24.21 -77.37
CA LEU A 397 86.29 24.64 -78.75
C LEU A 397 87.15 25.87 -79.05
N GLU A 398 87.22 26.84 -78.13
CA GLU A 398 88.10 28.00 -78.24
C GLU A 398 89.58 27.59 -78.26
N HIS A 399 89.97 26.66 -77.39
CA HIS A 399 91.32 26.08 -77.39
C HIS A 399 91.64 25.38 -78.71
N ALA A 400 90.77 24.48 -79.19
CA ALA A 400 90.92 23.79 -80.46
C ALA A 400 90.93 24.74 -81.67
N ARG A 401 90.16 25.84 -81.62
CA ARG A 401 90.20 26.91 -82.64
C ARG A 401 91.54 27.63 -82.61
N GLN A 402 92.07 27.94 -81.43
CA GLN A 402 93.39 28.55 -81.29
C GLN A 402 94.48 27.61 -81.82
N GLU A 403 94.44 26.31 -81.47
CA GLU A 403 95.34 25.28 -82.00
C GLU A 403 95.23 25.12 -83.52
N SER A 404 94.01 25.07 -84.08
CA SER A 404 93.80 25.03 -85.53
C SER A 404 94.35 26.27 -86.22
N SER A 405 94.22 27.44 -85.59
CA SER A 405 94.85 28.69 -86.02
C SER A 405 96.39 28.56 -86.04
N ILE A 406 96.98 27.98 -84.99
CA ILE A 406 98.44 27.75 -84.88
C ILE A 406 98.90 26.74 -85.95
N LEU A 407 98.25 25.60 -86.07
CA LEU A 407 98.55 24.57 -87.07
C LEU A 407 98.34 25.06 -88.50
N SER A 408 97.34 25.93 -88.75
CA SER A 408 97.16 26.59 -90.04
C SER A 408 98.31 27.57 -90.35
N ARG A 409 98.81 28.26 -89.32
CA ARG A 409 100.02 29.09 -89.40
C ARG A 409 101.24 28.24 -89.74
N ASP A 410 101.42 27.10 -89.07
CA ASP A 410 102.51 26.16 -89.32
C ASP A 410 102.40 25.51 -90.70
N ARG A 411 101.18 25.16 -91.15
CA ARG A 411 100.93 24.68 -92.50
C ARG A 411 101.26 25.74 -93.54
N CYS A 412 100.95 27.02 -93.29
CA CYS A 412 101.39 28.14 -94.15
C CYS A 412 102.92 28.25 -94.22
N VAL A 413 103.62 28.02 -93.10
CA VAL A 413 105.10 27.99 -93.05
C VAL A 413 105.65 26.79 -93.82
N CYS A 414 105.08 25.60 -93.63
CA CYS A 414 105.48 24.39 -94.36
C CYS A 414 105.20 24.48 -95.86
N VAL A 415 104.04 24.99 -96.28
CA VAL A 415 103.72 25.21 -97.71
C VAL A 415 104.70 26.22 -98.33
N ARG A 416 105.09 27.28 -97.60
CA ARG A 416 106.17 28.19 -98.05
C ARG A 416 107.53 27.49 -98.17
N PHE A 417 107.86 26.56 -97.27
CA PHE A 417 109.07 25.74 -97.34
C PHE A 417 109.08 24.79 -98.54
N TYR A 418 107.98 24.07 -98.79
CA TYR A 418 107.85 23.17 -99.95
C TYR A 418 107.77 23.92 -101.29
N SER A 419 107.16 25.12 -101.32
CA SER A 419 107.20 25.99 -102.50
C SER A 419 108.59 26.57 -102.79
N CYS A 420 109.45 26.78 -101.79
CA CYS A 420 110.87 27.13 -102.03
C CYS A 420 111.71 25.95 -102.55
N MET A 421 111.38 24.71 -102.17
CA MET A 421 112.10 23.52 -102.60
C MET A 421 111.81 23.11 -104.06
N PHE A 422 110.62 23.41 -104.58
CA PHE A 422 110.24 23.10 -105.97
C PHE A 422 110.86 24.06 -107.01
N CYS A 423 111.31 25.25 -106.61
CA CYS A 423 111.94 26.23 -107.52
C CYS A 423 113.42 25.98 -107.84
N LEU A 424 114.10 25.00 -107.22
CA LEU A 424 115.55 24.80 -107.32
C LEU A 424 116.00 23.54 -108.10
N ARG A 425 115.10 22.77 -108.74
CA ARG A 425 115.46 21.46 -109.34
C ARG A 425 115.16 21.24 -110.83
N TYR A 426 114.65 22.21 -111.58
CA TYR A 426 114.38 22.04 -113.04
C TYR A 426 114.80 23.24 -113.90
N CYS A 427 116.05 23.70 -113.75
CA CYS A 427 116.65 24.72 -114.62
C CYS A 427 118.10 24.44 -115.02
N VAL A 428 118.49 23.18 -115.35
CA VAL A 428 119.70 22.88 -116.15
C VAL A 428 119.52 21.54 -116.89
N CYS A 429 119.24 21.58 -118.20
CA CYS A 429 119.79 20.68 -119.24
C CYS A 429 119.13 21.01 -120.60
N VAL A 430 119.80 21.88 -121.35
CA VAL A 430 119.62 22.12 -122.79
C VAL A 430 120.66 21.25 -123.52
N GLN A 431 120.25 20.64 -124.65
CA GLN A 431 121.07 20.03 -125.72
C GLN A 431 122.42 20.77 -125.97
N LEU A 432 123.59 20.15 -126.24
CA LEU A 432 123.98 19.42 -127.46
C LEU A 432 125.52 19.14 -127.44
N HIS A 433 125.96 17.97 -127.97
CA HIS A 433 127.05 17.76 -128.96
C HIS A 433 127.85 16.44 -128.79
N LEU A 434 128.22 15.82 -129.93
CA LEU A 434 129.05 14.62 -130.08
C LEU A 434 130.57 14.90 -129.81
N ILE A 435 131.14 14.27 -128.75
CA ILE A 435 132.31 13.34 -128.65
C ILE A 435 133.48 13.42 -129.71
N PRO A 436 134.80 13.25 -129.37
CA PRO A 436 135.60 13.55 -128.16
C PRO A 436 137.04 14.07 -128.56
N PRO A 437 138.18 13.96 -127.81
CA PRO A 437 138.60 12.97 -126.80
C PRO A 437 138.12 13.20 -125.36
#